data_AF-A0A1B6J541-F1
#
_entry.id   AF-A0A1B6J541-F1
#
_cell.length_a   1.000
_cell.length_b   1.000
_cell.length_c   1.000
_cell.angle_alpha   90.00
_cell.angle_beta   90.00
_cell.angle_gamma   90.00
#
_symmetry.space_group_name_H-M   'P 1'
#
loop_
_entity.id
_entity.type
_entity.pdbx_description
1 polymer ?
#
loop_
_entity_poly.entity_id
_entity_poly.type
_entity_poly.pdbx_seq_one_letter_code
_entity_poly.pdbx_strand_id
1 'polypeptide(L)'
;LVVDGTAVRLALLHDQGLLCQIACNCTTVLCCRLSPKQKAEIVSLVKRTKGRPIVAAVGDGANDVSMIQEANIGLGIMGKEGRQAVRCSDFGFAKFHCLARALLVHGHWFYLRGATLVQYFFYKNIVFITPQVYFSLLNGESPQPIYLSVYLMLYNTIFSASPIVMYALFEQNYTDSVLLSRPELYKLHRNNSLMSWSQFFQWMAVGIWHSLVVYFVPVLTLGVNSVFLSNSTPMDTAAFGVTVLHNIIIVVNLKLAIHSSYWTQLFVISEIVSIFSFIIFSYVYNKIFIVTTRQSLYYVYSLLIVSPNFWLLSLLSVVISFLPDIILKVLQNQRFRRLQLPSWLPTRRKGVFVLPTLRGAKP
;
A
#
# COMPACT_ATOMS: atom_id res chain seq x y z
N LEU A 1 -4.85 33.69 18.06
CA LEU A 1 -5.43 34.82 17.32
C LEU A 1 -6.93 34.85 17.53
N VAL A 2 -7.52 35.98 17.94
CA VAL A 2 -8.98 36.14 18.05
C VAL A 2 -9.40 37.28 17.13
N VAL A 3 -10.38 37.05 16.24
CA VAL A 3 -10.81 38.04 15.24
C VAL A 3 -12.34 38.05 15.10
N ASP A 4 -12.92 39.24 15.02
CA ASP A 4 -14.35 39.42 14.75
C ASP A 4 -14.65 39.42 13.24
N GLY A 5 -15.89 39.13 12.85
CA GLY A 5 -16.31 39.06 11.45
C GLY A 5 -16.14 40.37 10.69
N THR A 6 -16.23 41.52 11.36
CA THR A 6 -15.93 42.83 10.75
C THR A 6 -14.45 42.97 10.39
N ALA A 7 -13.56 42.61 11.30
CA ALA A 7 -12.12 42.62 11.09
C ALA A 7 -11.69 41.58 10.06
N VAL A 8 -12.26 40.38 10.07
CA VAL A 8 -12.02 39.36 9.03
C VAL A 8 -12.43 39.90 7.66
N ARG A 9 -13.58 40.58 7.54
CA ARG A 9 -14.00 41.17 6.26
C ARG A 9 -12.99 42.17 5.72
N LEU A 10 -12.51 43.09 6.57
CA LEU A 10 -11.52 44.09 6.16
C LEU A 10 -10.18 43.43 5.79
N ALA A 11 -9.73 42.47 6.59
CA ALA A 11 -8.50 41.72 6.33
C ALA A 11 -8.60 40.89 5.02
N LEU A 12 -9.77 40.31 4.73
CA LEU A 12 -10.01 39.58 3.49
C LEU A 12 -10.11 40.50 2.26
N LEU A 13 -10.46 41.77 2.42
CA LEU A 13 -10.52 42.73 1.31
C LEU A 13 -9.16 43.37 1.00
N HIS A 14 -8.40 43.72 2.03
CA HIS A 14 -7.17 44.48 1.87
C HIS A 14 -5.91 43.60 1.84
N ASP A 15 -5.77 42.64 2.76
CA ASP A 15 -4.52 41.87 2.95
C ASP A 15 -4.74 40.42 3.38
N GLN A 16 -5.28 39.60 2.46
CA GLN A 16 -5.53 38.17 2.68
C GLN A 16 -4.25 37.39 3.04
N GLY A 17 -3.12 37.73 2.41
CA GLY A 17 -1.85 37.06 2.60
C GLY A 17 -1.31 37.24 4.03
N LEU A 18 -1.41 38.45 4.57
CA LEU A 18 -0.96 38.75 5.93
C LEU A 18 -1.82 38.04 6.98
N LEU A 19 -3.15 38.07 6.80
CA LEU A 19 -4.08 37.33 7.67
C LEU A 19 -3.72 35.84 7.70
N CYS A 20 -3.49 35.26 6.53
CA CYS A 20 -3.13 33.86 6.40
C CYS A 20 -1.79 33.55 7.10
N GLN A 21 -0.77 34.37 6.89
CA GLN A 21 0.55 34.18 7.49
C GLN A 21 0.49 34.23 9.03
N ILE A 22 -0.22 35.21 9.59
CA ILE A 22 -0.40 35.33 11.05
C ILE A 22 -1.18 34.13 11.58
N ALA A 23 -2.26 33.73 10.90
CA ALA A 23 -3.08 32.59 11.29
C ALA A 23 -2.28 31.27 11.28
N CYS A 24 -1.44 31.04 10.27
CA CYS A 24 -0.60 29.84 10.17
C CYS A 24 0.53 29.78 11.20
N ASN A 25 0.96 30.92 11.74
CA ASN A 25 1.94 30.98 12.82
C ASN A 25 1.32 30.81 14.21
N CYS A 26 -0.01 30.86 14.32
CA CYS A 26 -0.73 30.65 15.57
C CYS A 26 -1.07 29.17 15.76
N THR A 27 -0.94 28.67 17.00
CA THR A 27 -1.42 27.34 17.38
C THR A 27 -2.96 27.26 17.43
N THR A 28 -3.62 28.38 17.73
CA THR A 28 -5.08 28.46 17.81
C THR A 28 -5.59 29.79 17.28
N VAL A 29 -6.63 29.72 16.44
CA VAL A 29 -7.31 30.85 15.85
C VAL A 29 -8.81 30.73 16.16
N LEU A 30 -9.40 31.79 16.69
CA LEU A 30 -10.82 31.90 17.00
C LEU A 30 -11.42 33.04 16.19
N CYS A 31 -12.41 32.72 15.35
CA CYS A 31 -13.14 33.72 14.59
C CYS A 31 -14.58 33.82 15.11
N CYS A 32 -15.00 35.01 15.50
CA CYS A 32 -16.31 35.26 16.09
C CYS A 32 -17.23 35.97 15.10
N ARG A 33 -18.55 35.74 15.24
CA ARG A 33 -19.62 36.44 14.47
C ARG A 33 -19.42 36.43 12.95
N LEU A 34 -18.95 35.31 12.41
CA LEU A 34 -18.78 35.14 10.97
C LEU A 34 -20.10 34.86 10.27
N SER A 35 -20.30 35.47 9.11
CA SER A 35 -21.35 35.05 8.17
C SER A 35 -20.99 33.72 7.50
N PRO A 36 -21.97 32.94 7.00
CA PRO A 36 -21.71 31.68 6.29
C PRO A 36 -20.71 31.82 5.13
N LYS A 37 -20.79 32.94 4.39
CA LYS A 37 -19.86 33.26 3.30
C LYS A 37 -18.43 33.46 3.80
N GLN A 38 -18.24 34.19 4.90
CA GLN A 38 -16.92 34.44 5.48
C GLN A 38 -16.26 33.15 5.99
N LYS A 39 -17.03 32.22 6.55
CA LYS A 39 -16.51 30.91 6.96
C LYS A 39 -15.90 30.17 5.77
N ALA A 40 -16.59 30.14 4.63
CA ALA A 40 -16.09 29.54 3.40
C ALA A 40 -14.85 30.27 2.86
N GLU A 41 -14.84 31.61 2.85
CA GLU A 41 -13.69 32.40 2.40
C GLU A 41 -12.42 32.11 3.21
N ILE A 42 -12.53 31.93 4.53
CA ILE A 42 -11.40 31.52 5.39
C ILE A 42 -10.90 30.13 5.01
N VAL A 43 -11.79 29.15 4.81
CA VAL A 43 -11.40 27.79 4.40
C VAL A 43 -10.68 27.84 3.05
N SER A 44 -11.20 28.60 2.08
CA SER A 44 -10.57 28.75 0.77
C SER A 44 -9.19 29.41 0.87
N LEU A 45 -9.03 30.41 1.74
CA LEU A 45 -7.75 31.07 1.99
C LEU A 45 -6.70 30.08 2.51
N VAL A 46 -7.05 29.26 3.52
CA VAL A 46 -6.14 28.26 4.11
C VAL A 46 -5.79 27.15 3.12
N LYS A 47 -6.73 26.72 2.29
CA LYS A 47 -6.48 25.71 1.23
C LYS A 47 -5.46 26.19 0.20
N ARG A 48 -5.44 27.50 -0.09
CA ARG A 48 -4.57 28.12 -1.10
C ARG A 48 -3.19 28.49 -0.55
N THR A 49 -2.96 28.34 0.75
CA THR A 49 -1.67 28.62 1.38
C THR A 49 -0.55 27.72 0.84
N LYS A 50 0.70 28.21 0.92
CA LYS A 50 1.89 27.42 0.63
C LYS A 50 1.88 26.11 1.42
N GLY A 51 2.12 25.00 0.74
CA GLY A 51 2.03 23.65 1.30
C GLY A 51 0.67 22.95 1.09
N ARG A 52 -0.35 23.67 0.58
CA ARG A 52 -1.68 23.11 0.22
C ARG A 52 -2.21 22.13 1.28
N PRO A 53 -2.39 22.59 2.55
CA PRO A 53 -2.82 21.71 3.61
C PRO A 53 -4.20 21.11 3.31
N ILE A 54 -4.42 19.86 3.73
CA ILE A 54 -5.74 19.25 3.66
C ILE A 54 -6.60 19.84 4.78
N VAL A 55 -7.65 20.56 4.41
CA VAL A 55 -8.56 21.23 5.35
C VAL A 55 -9.81 20.39 5.54
N ALA A 56 -10.11 20.06 6.80
CA ALA A 56 -11.39 19.45 7.18
C ALA A 56 -12.28 20.49 7.87
N ALA A 57 -13.55 20.56 7.48
CA ALA A 57 -14.54 21.43 8.12
C ALA A 57 -15.61 20.61 8.81
N VAL A 58 -15.98 21.03 10.02
CA VAL A 58 -17.00 20.38 10.85
C VAL A 58 -18.12 21.37 11.12
N GLY A 59 -19.38 20.95 10.96
CA GLY A 59 -20.53 21.80 11.26
C GLY A 59 -21.80 21.00 11.48
N ASP A 60 -22.80 21.60 12.12
CA ASP A 60 -24.06 20.97 12.51
C ASP A 60 -25.30 21.65 11.91
N GLY A 61 -25.18 22.91 11.48
CA GLY A 61 -26.28 23.73 10.98
C GLY A 61 -26.18 24.17 9.52
N ALA A 62 -27.25 24.82 9.05
CA ALA A 62 -27.34 25.42 7.71
C ALA A 62 -26.20 26.41 7.43
N ASN A 63 -25.79 27.15 8.45
CA ASN A 63 -24.77 28.19 8.39
C ASN A 63 -23.36 27.65 8.10
N ASP A 64 -23.15 26.34 8.28
CA ASP A 64 -21.87 25.69 8.06
C ASP A 64 -21.80 24.98 6.72
N VAL A 65 -22.90 24.89 5.97
CA VAL A 65 -22.97 24.17 4.68
C VAL A 65 -21.93 24.72 3.70
N SER A 66 -21.86 26.05 3.53
CA SER A 66 -20.88 26.67 2.63
C SER A 66 -19.43 26.42 3.06
N MET A 67 -19.17 26.35 4.37
CA MET A 67 -17.84 26.05 4.92
C MET A 67 -17.46 24.59 4.68
N ILE A 68 -18.41 23.67 4.90
CA ILE A 68 -18.26 22.23 4.69
C ILE A 68 -17.96 21.93 3.22
N GLN A 69 -18.73 22.52 2.31
CA GLN A 69 -18.55 22.32 0.87
C GLN A 69 -17.24 22.92 0.33
N GLU A 70 -16.75 24.00 0.94
CA GLU A 70 -15.47 24.61 0.54
C GLU A 70 -14.25 23.82 1.05
N ALA A 71 -14.39 22.96 2.08
CA ALA A 71 -13.28 22.18 2.62
C ALA A 71 -12.81 21.05 1.68
N ASN A 72 -11.68 20.41 1.98
CA ASN A 72 -11.30 19.18 1.27
C ASN A 72 -12.10 17.97 1.77
N ILE A 73 -12.48 17.99 3.05
CA ILE A 73 -13.28 16.96 3.69
C ILE A 73 -14.34 17.67 4.55
N GLY A 74 -15.61 17.42 4.24
CA GLY A 74 -16.76 17.93 4.97
C GLY A 74 -17.27 16.92 5.99
N LEU A 75 -17.39 17.32 7.26
CA LEU A 75 -17.79 16.47 8.37
C LEU A 75 -19.04 17.06 9.04
N GLY A 76 -20.21 16.48 8.77
CA GLY A 76 -21.48 16.95 9.30
C GLY A 76 -21.80 16.31 10.65
N ILE A 77 -22.27 17.10 11.61
CA ILE A 77 -22.80 16.61 12.88
C ILE A 77 -24.32 16.73 12.87
N MET A 78 -24.99 15.70 13.36
CA MET A 78 -26.43 15.65 13.42
C MET A 78 -26.96 16.63 14.48
N GLY A 79 -27.37 17.81 14.02
CA GLY A 79 -27.98 18.84 14.87
C GLY A 79 -29.41 18.48 15.29
N LYS A 80 -29.88 19.11 16.38
CA LYS A 80 -31.28 19.03 16.80
C LYS A 80 -32.21 19.84 15.90
N GLU A 81 -31.70 20.93 15.32
CA GLU A 81 -32.45 21.91 14.53
C GLU A 81 -32.58 21.54 13.05
N GLY A 82 -31.79 20.58 12.57
CA GLY A 82 -31.86 20.15 11.18
C GLY A 82 -30.73 19.19 10.79
N ARG A 83 -30.89 18.54 9.64
CA ARG A 83 -29.90 17.59 9.07
C ARG A 83 -29.17 18.16 7.85
N GLN A 84 -29.22 19.47 7.64
CA GLN A 84 -28.70 20.11 6.43
C GLN A 84 -27.18 19.97 6.32
N ALA A 85 -26.43 20.22 7.41
CA ALA A 85 -24.97 20.02 7.43
C ALA A 85 -24.58 18.59 7.07
N VAL A 86 -25.25 17.59 7.67
CA VAL A 86 -25.01 16.15 7.39
C VAL A 86 -25.32 15.79 5.93
N ARG A 87 -26.41 16.33 5.37
CA ARG A 87 -26.80 16.07 3.97
C ARG A 87 -25.82 16.67 2.96
N CYS A 88 -25.10 17.72 3.34
CA CYS A 88 -24.15 18.43 2.49
C CYS A 88 -22.68 18.11 2.82
N SER A 89 -22.43 17.16 3.74
CA SER A 89 -21.09 16.72 4.15
C SER A 89 -20.72 15.37 3.55
N ASP A 90 -19.42 15.08 3.43
CA ASP A 90 -18.92 13.77 2.99
C ASP A 90 -19.19 12.67 4.03
N PHE A 91 -19.07 12.99 5.33
CA PHE A 91 -19.35 12.07 6.42
C PHE A 91 -20.27 12.70 7.47
N GLY A 92 -21.28 11.94 7.91
CA GLY A 92 -22.22 12.33 8.95
C GLY A 92 -21.97 11.61 10.28
N PHE A 93 -21.95 12.36 11.39
CA PHE A 93 -21.78 11.83 12.74
C PHE A 93 -22.91 12.27 13.68
N ALA A 94 -23.30 11.41 14.62
CA ALA A 94 -24.32 11.75 15.61
C ALA A 94 -23.81 12.74 16.68
N LYS A 95 -22.51 12.69 17.03
CA LYS A 95 -21.89 13.49 18.11
C LYS A 95 -20.45 13.86 17.75
N PHE A 96 -19.97 14.99 18.28
CA PHE A 96 -18.61 15.49 18.02
C PHE A 96 -17.51 14.52 18.46
N HIS A 97 -17.68 13.81 19.58
CA HIS A 97 -16.64 12.89 20.10
C HIS A 97 -16.33 11.71 19.15
N CYS A 98 -17.26 11.36 18.24
CA CYS A 98 -17.02 10.32 17.24
C CYS A 98 -15.94 10.70 16.22
N LEU A 99 -15.68 12.00 16.06
CA LEU A 99 -14.69 12.54 15.14
C LEU A 99 -13.27 12.08 15.46
N ALA A 100 -12.94 11.95 16.75
CA ALA A 100 -11.63 11.47 17.18
C ALA A 100 -11.34 10.07 16.63
N ARG A 101 -12.32 9.16 16.68
CA ARG A 101 -12.19 7.81 16.12
C ARG A 101 -12.17 7.82 14.60
N ALA A 102 -13.01 8.64 13.97
CA ALA A 102 -13.06 8.77 12.51
C ALA A 102 -11.69 9.21 11.94
N LEU A 103 -11.06 10.23 12.53
CA LEU A 103 -9.80 10.75 12.03
C LEU A 103 -8.61 9.87 12.45
N LEU A 104 -8.46 9.59 13.74
CA LEU A 104 -7.25 8.94 14.26
C LEU A 104 -7.20 7.44 13.94
N VAL A 105 -8.34 6.77 13.88
CA VAL A 105 -8.40 5.32 13.59
C VAL A 105 -8.65 5.08 12.11
N HIS A 106 -9.82 5.51 11.61
CA HIS A 106 -10.19 5.21 10.22
C HIS A 106 -9.35 6.01 9.21
N GLY A 107 -9.08 7.29 9.47
CA GLY A 107 -8.20 8.10 8.62
C GLY A 107 -6.78 7.53 8.52
N HIS A 108 -6.23 7.05 9.65
CA HIS A 108 -4.91 6.39 9.69
C HIS A 108 -4.90 5.11 8.85
N TRP A 109 -5.87 4.23 9.04
CA TRP A 109 -5.95 2.98 8.28
C TRP A 109 -6.21 3.21 6.79
N PHE A 110 -7.14 4.09 6.42
CA PHE A 110 -7.44 4.38 5.02
C PHE A 110 -6.25 4.97 4.28
N TYR A 111 -5.51 5.86 4.94
CA TYR A 111 -4.28 6.40 4.37
C TYR A 111 -3.24 5.31 4.09
N LEU A 112 -2.94 4.48 5.09
CA LEU A 112 -1.98 3.37 4.96
C LEU A 112 -2.38 2.39 3.85
N ARG A 113 -3.64 1.95 3.86
CA ARG A 113 -4.20 1.00 2.89
C ARG A 113 -4.13 1.54 1.48
N GLY A 114 -4.61 2.77 1.26
CA GLY A 114 -4.59 3.42 -0.04
C GLY A 114 -3.18 3.68 -0.56
N ALA A 115 -2.29 4.15 0.31
CA ALA A 115 -0.89 4.39 -0.04
C ALA A 115 -0.18 3.11 -0.52
N THR A 116 -0.32 2.04 0.27
CA THR A 116 0.29 0.75 -0.03
C THR A 116 -0.31 0.12 -1.29
N LEU A 117 -1.64 0.19 -1.45
CA LEU A 117 -2.35 -0.32 -2.63
C LEU A 117 -1.75 0.23 -3.92
N VAL A 118 -1.59 1.55 -4.01
CA VAL A 118 -1.04 2.21 -5.21
C VAL A 118 0.42 1.84 -5.43
N GLN A 119 1.24 1.91 -4.38
CA GLN A 119 2.68 1.58 -4.48
C GLN A 119 2.91 0.14 -4.92
N TYR A 120 2.19 -0.80 -4.30
CA TYR A 120 2.26 -2.20 -4.63
C TYR A 120 1.76 -2.47 -6.05
N PHE A 121 0.70 -1.79 -6.49
CA PHE A 121 0.18 -1.94 -7.85
C PHE A 121 1.23 -1.60 -8.91
N PHE A 122 1.97 -0.51 -8.75
CA PHE A 122 3.06 -0.18 -9.67
C PHE A 122 4.23 -1.17 -9.54
N TYR A 123 4.63 -1.51 -8.31
CA TYR A 123 5.69 -2.47 -8.05
C TYR A 123 5.43 -3.82 -8.73
N LYS A 124 4.24 -4.42 -8.56
CA LYS A 124 3.92 -5.73 -9.13
C LYS A 124 3.91 -5.73 -10.66
N ASN A 125 3.56 -4.60 -11.27
CA ASN A 125 3.55 -4.48 -12.73
C ASN A 125 4.97 -4.33 -13.28
N ILE A 126 5.86 -3.60 -12.58
CA ILE A 126 7.28 -3.56 -12.92
C ILE A 126 7.91 -4.95 -12.84
N VAL A 127 7.70 -5.66 -11.73
CA VAL A 127 8.24 -7.04 -11.57
C VAL A 127 7.79 -7.94 -12.73
N PHE A 128 6.55 -7.76 -13.18
CA PHE A 128 5.96 -8.55 -14.25
C PHE A 128 6.47 -8.23 -15.65
N ILE A 129 6.50 -6.95 -16.04
CA ILE A 129 6.77 -6.54 -17.42
C ILE A 129 8.26 -6.42 -17.73
N THR A 130 9.08 -6.05 -16.74
CA THR A 130 10.50 -5.80 -16.97
C THR A 130 11.29 -7.02 -17.47
N PRO A 131 11.03 -8.27 -17.04
CA PRO A 131 11.66 -9.46 -17.64
C PRO A 131 11.43 -9.60 -19.15
N GLN A 132 10.29 -9.11 -19.67
CA GLN A 132 10.03 -9.11 -21.11
C GLN A 132 10.95 -8.12 -21.84
N VAL A 133 11.30 -7.00 -21.21
CA VAL A 133 12.28 -6.05 -21.75
C VAL A 133 13.67 -6.70 -21.79
N TYR A 134 14.08 -7.38 -20.71
CA TYR A 134 15.36 -8.10 -20.68
C TYR A 134 15.44 -9.18 -21.77
N PHE A 135 14.34 -9.91 -21.99
CA PHE A 135 14.24 -10.90 -23.04
C PHE A 135 14.33 -10.29 -24.45
N SER A 136 13.71 -9.13 -24.70
CA SER A 136 13.83 -8.41 -25.98
C SER A 136 15.29 -8.05 -26.28
N LEU A 137 15.99 -7.49 -25.29
CA LEU A 137 17.39 -7.08 -25.41
C LEU A 137 18.31 -8.26 -25.73
N LEU A 138 18.09 -9.43 -25.12
CA LEU A 138 18.92 -10.61 -25.32
C LEU A 138 18.62 -11.36 -26.62
N ASN A 139 17.42 -11.22 -27.19
CA ASN A 139 17.04 -11.84 -28.47
C ASN A 139 17.26 -10.94 -29.69
N GLY A 140 18.10 -9.90 -29.57
CA GLY A 140 18.40 -8.98 -30.66
C GLY A 140 17.20 -8.13 -31.08
N GLU A 141 16.33 -7.74 -30.14
CA GLU A 141 15.14 -6.91 -30.35
C GLU A 141 14.08 -7.53 -31.27
N SER A 142 14.06 -8.85 -31.38
CA SER A 142 12.95 -9.56 -32.00
C SER A 142 11.68 -9.39 -31.17
N PRO A 143 10.50 -9.11 -31.77
CA PRO A 143 9.23 -8.86 -31.06
C PRO A 143 8.60 -10.13 -30.46
N GLN A 144 9.39 -11.15 -30.12
CA GLN A 144 8.93 -12.39 -29.53
C GLN A 144 8.57 -12.19 -28.05
N PRO A 145 7.34 -12.48 -27.62
CA PRO A 145 6.97 -12.38 -26.21
C PRO A 145 7.51 -13.59 -25.42
N ILE A 146 8.02 -13.32 -24.21
CA ILE A 146 8.39 -14.38 -23.24
C ILE A 146 7.14 -15.06 -22.66
N TYR A 147 6.07 -14.29 -22.44
CA TYR A 147 4.82 -14.78 -21.86
C TYR A 147 3.78 -15.01 -22.95
N LEU A 148 3.00 -16.08 -22.82
CA LEU A 148 1.82 -16.24 -23.66
C LEU A 148 0.77 -15.17 -23.35
N SER A 149 0.03 -14.73 -24.37
CA SER A 149 -1.02 -13.71 -24.27
C SER A 149 -2.06 -13.97 -23.17
N VAL A 150 -2.42 -15.24 -22.93
CA VAL A 150 -3.36 -15.60 -21.87
C VAL A 150 -2.82 -15.26 -20.47
N TYR A 151 -1.52 -15.48 -20.23
CA TYR A 151 -0.90 -15.14 -18.94
C TYR A 151 -0.78 -13.62 -18.75
N LEU A 152 -0.47 -12.88 -19.82
CA LEU A 152 -0.50 -11.41 -19.82
C LEU A 152 -1.86 -10.86 -19.39
N MET A 153 -2.95 -11.45 -19.90
CA MET A 153 -4.32 -11.04 -19.58
C MET A 153 -4.72 -11.40 -18.14
N LEU A 154 -4.37 -12.60 -17.68
CA LEU A 154 -4.84 -13.12 -16.39
C LEU A 154 -4.02 -12.66 -15.20
N TYR A 155 -2.76 -12.24 -15.40
CA TYR A 155 -1.86 -11.85 -14.31
C TYR A 155 -2.47 -10.78 -13.39
N ASN A 156 -2.96 -9.69 -13.96
CA ASN A 156 -3.48 -8.57 -13.17
C ASN A 156 -4.86 -8.84 -12.57
N THR A 157 -5.65 -9.72 -13.18
CA THR A 157 -7.06 -9.94 -12.83
C THR A 157 -7.26 -11.12 -11.88
N ILE A 158 -6.60 -12.25 -12.14
CA ILE A 158 -6.78 -13.49 -11.38
C ILE A 158 -5.60 -13.73 -10.43
N PHE A 159 -4.37 -13.71 -10.95
CA PHE A 159 -3.21 -14.22 -10.21
C PHE A 159 -2.59 -13.24 -9.19
N SER A 160 -2.97 -11.96 -9.21
CA SER A 160 -2.38 -10.94 -8.34
C SER A 160 -3.36 -9.86 -7.84
N ALA A 161 -4.66 -10.01 -8.10
CA ALA A 161 -5.67 -9.02 -7.68
C ALA A 161 -6.19 -9.28 -6.26
N SER A 162 -6.55 -10.54 -5.98
CA SER A 162 -7.26 -10.88 -4.74
C SER A 162 -6.48 -10.49 -3.46
N PRO A 163 -5.18 -10.77 -3.34
CA PRO A 163 -4.46 -10.48 -2.10
C PRO A 163 -4.32 -8.99 -1.79
N ILE A 164 -4.05 -8.18 -2.81
CA ILE A 164 -3.92 -6.72 -2.61
C ILE A 164 -5.27 -6.07 -2.27
N VAL A 165 -6.37 -6.59 -2.79
CA VAL A 165 -7.71 -6.14 -2.41
C VAL A 165 -7.99 -6.47 -0.94
N MET A 166 -7.70 -7.71 -0.52
CA MET A 166 -7.87 -8.10 0.89
C MET A 166 -7.00 -7.27 1.83
N TYR A 167 -5.75 -7.01 1.46
CA TYR A 167 -4.87 -6.10 2.18
C TYR A 167 -5.49 -4.70 2.29
N ALA A 168 -5.92 -4.12 1.17
CA ALA A 168 -6.47 -2.76 1.14
C ALA A 168 -7.77 -2.61 1.92
N LEU A 169 -8.52 -3.69 2.16
CA LEU A 169 -9.75 -3.67 2.94
C LEU A 169 -9.51 -3.88 4.44
N PHE A 170 -8.60 -4.79 4.80
CA PHE A 170 -8.55 -5.32 6.17
C PHE A 170 -7.27 -4.99 6.95
N GLU A 171 -6.22 -4.46 6.30
CA GLU A 171 -4.93 -4.21 6.97
C GLU A 171 -5.06 -3.26 8.17
N GLN A 172 -4.40 -3.59 9.27
CA GLN A 172 -4.36 -2.78 10.49
C GLN A 172 -2.96 -2.85 11.11
N ASN A 173 -2.14 -1.83 10.91
CA ASN A 173 -0.80 -1.79 11.52
C ASN A 173 -0.84 -1.58 13.04
N TYR A 174 -1.85 -0.87 13.55
CA TYR A 174 -2.11 -0.67 14.96
C TYR A 174 -3.59 -0.88 15.27
N THR A 175 -3.88 -1.37 16.47
CA THR A 175 -5.24 -1.54 16.98
C THR A 175 -5.90 -0.19 17.24
N ASP A 176 -7.23 -0.16 17.24
CA ASP A 176 -8.04 1.04 17.46
C ASP A 176 -7.73 1.73 18.81
N SER A 177 -7.57 0.94 19.87
CA SER A 177 -7.22 1.42 21.22
C SER A 177 -5.86 2.12 21.27
N VAL A 178 -4.86 1.59 20.55
CA VAL A 178 -3.52 2.20 20.46
C VAL A 178 -3.58 3.52 19.70
N LEU A 179 -4.30 3.58 18.59
CA LEU A 179 -4.45 4.80 17.79
C LEU A 179 -5.19 5.91 18.54
N LEU A 180 -6.20 5.56 19.34
CA LEU A 180 -6.92 6.51 20.19
C LEU A 180 -6.09 7.00 21.38
N SER A 181 -5.32 6.11 22.02
CA SER A 181 -4.48 6.47 23.17
C SER A 181 -3.22 7.25 22.78
N ARG A 182 -2.72 7.10 21.55
CA ARG A 182 -1.52 7.77 21.04
C ARG A 182 -1.78 8.55 19.74
N PRO A 183 -2.44 9.73 19.81
CA PRO A 183 -2.71 10.56 18.62
C PRO A 183 -1.46 11.02 17.86
N GLU A 184 -0.29 11.00 18.50
CA GLU A 184 1.00 11.34 17.89
C GLU A 184 1.35 10.46 16.69
N LEU A 185 0.85 9.23 16.64
CA LEU A 185 1.05 8.31 15.52
C LEU A 185 0.47 8.87 14.21
N TYR A 186 -0.55 9.71 14.27
CA TYR A 186 -1.13 10.34 13.09
C TYR A 186 -0.15 11.30 12.40
N LYS A 187 0.86 11.82 13.14
CA LYS A 187 1.90 12.69 12.57
C LYS A 187 2.81 11.94 11.58
N LEU A 188 2.87 10.60 11.65
CA LEU A 188 3.65 9.79 10.70
C LEU A 188 3.18 9.97 9.25
N HIS A 189 1.91 10.33 9.06
CA HIS A 189 1.28 10.55 7.75
C HIS A 189 1.33 12.01 7.28
N ARG A 190 1.99 12.89 8.05
CA ARG A 190 2.13 14.30 7.68
C ARG A 190 2.83 14.43 6.33
N ASN A 191 2.42 15.43 5.54
CA ASN A 191 2.97 15.74 4.23
C ASN A 191 2.93 14.57 3.24
N ASN A 192 1.95 13.67 3.41
CA ASN A 192 1.74 12.55 2.51
C ASN A 192 3.00 11.65 2.38
N SER A 193 3.65 11.36 3.51
CA SER A 193 4.95 10.67 3.58
C SER A 193 4.99 9.35 2.79
N LEU A 194 3.96 8.51 2.91
CA LEU A 194 3.91 7.22 2.24
C LEU A 194 3.77 7.40 0.72
N MET A 195 2.99 8.35 0.23
CA MET A 195 2.82 8.60 -1.22
C MET A 195 3.82 9.64 -1.76
N SER A 196 4.92 9.88 -1.06
CA SER A 196 5.97 10.75 -1.54
C SER A 196 6.67 10.14 -2.77
N TRP A 197 7.21 11.00 -3.64
CA TRP A 197 8.00 10.56 -4.79
C TRP A 197 9.20 9.70 -4.39
N SER A 198 9.83 10.00 -3.25
CA SER A 198 10.94 9.19 -2.73
C SER A 198 10.50 7.76 -2.44
N GLN A 199 9.37 7.58 -1.73
CA GLN A 199 8.84 6.26 -1.42
C GLN A 199 8.44 5.51 -2.70
N PHE A 200 7.81 6.22 -3.66
CA PHE A 200 7.46 5.66 -4.96
C PHE A 200 8.69 5.07 -5.67
N PHE A 201 9.76 5.84 -5.83
CA PHE A 201 10.97 5.35 -6.49
C PHE A 201 11.67 4.23 -5.74
N GLN A 202 11.58 4.19 -4.39
CA GLN A 202 12.07 3.04 -3.62
C GLN A 202 11.33 1.75 -3.98
N TRP A 203 9.99 1.80 -4.08
CA TRP A 203 9.21 0.64 -4.53
C TRP A 203 9.55 0.22 -5.96
N MET A 204 9.79 1.19 -6.86
CA MET A 204 10.16 0.88 -8.24
C MET A 204 11.54 0.23 -8.31
N ALA A 205 12.52 0.73 -7.54
CA ALA A 205 13.86 0.16 -7.46
C ALA A 205 13.84 -1.28 -6.93
N VAL A 206 13.04 -1.56 -5.89
CA VAL A 206 12.84 -2.93 -5.39
C VAL A 206 12.16 -3.81 -6.45
N GLY A 207 11.21 -3.26 -7.22
CA GLY A 207 10.58 -3.96 -8.34
C GLY A 207 11.57 -4.36 -9.43
N ILE A 208 12.48 -3.45 -9.81
CA ILE A 208 13.55 -3.71 -10.77
C ILE A 208 14.52 -4.76 -10.23
N TRP A 209 14.88 -4.70 -8.94
CA TRP A 209 15.73 -5.72 -8.33
C TRP A 209 15.07 -7.12 -8.39
N HIS A 210 13.80 -7.23 -8.02
CA HIS A 210 13.09 -8.51 -8.07
C HIS A 210 12.92 -9.03 -9.50
N SER A 211 12.64 -8.16 -10.48
CA SER A 211 12.59 -8.60 -11.88
C SER A 211 13.95 -9.07 -12.40
N LEU A 212 15.04 -8.39 -12.03
CA LEU A 212 16.40 -8.81 -12.35
C LEU A 212 16.69 -10.21 -11.81
N VAL A 213 16.44 -10.44 -10.52
CA VAL A 213 16.71 -11.74 -9.90
C VAL A 213 15.86 -12.83 -10.53
N VAL A 214 14.55 -12.62 -10.66
CA VAL A 214 13.62 -13.63 -11.18
C VAL A 214 13.90 -13.97 -12.64
N TYR A 215 14.46 -13.06 -13.42
CA TYR A 215 14.86 -13.31 -14.81
C TYR A 215 16.27 -13.92 -14.91
N PHE A 216 17.28 -13.27 -14.32
CA PHE A 216 18.67 -13.63 -14.53
C PHE A 216 19.11 -14.88 -13.75
N VAL A 217 18.51 -15.19 -12.59
CA VAL A 217 18.85 -16.43 -11.87
C VAL A 217 18.53 -17.66 -12.73
N PRO A 218 17.32 -17.82 -13.30
CA PRO A 218 17.04 -18.85 -14.30
C PRO A 218 18.02 -18.85 -15.48
N VAL A 219 18.30 -17.68 -16.09
CA VAL A 219 19.23 -17.58 -17.24
C VAL A 219 20.62 -18.11 -16.88
N LEU A 220 21.19 -17.70 -15.75
CA LEU A 220 22.51 -18.13 -15.29
C LEU A 220 22.54 -19.63 -15.00
N THR A 221 21.49 -20.17 -14.38
CA THR A 221 21.42 -21.61 -14.11
C THR A 221 21.32 -22.45 -15.39
N LEU A 222 20.57 -21.96 -16.39
CA LEU A 222 20.47 -22.61 -17.70
C LEU A 222 21.78 -22.56 -18.49
N GLY A 223 22.57 -21.51 -18.30
CA GLY A 223 23.92 -21.40 -18.89
C GLY A 223 24.91 -22.42 -18.34
N VAL A 224 24.71 -22.90 -17.10
CA VAL A 224 25.54 -23.94 -16.49
C VAL A 224 25.03 -25.34 -16.82
N ASN A 225 23.73 -25.56 -16.72
CA ASN A 225 23.09 -26.83 -17.08
C ASN A 225 21.73 -26.55 -17.72
N SER A 226 21.55 -26.93 -18.98
CA SER A 226 20.29 -26.70 -19.69
C SER A 226 19.21 -27.75 -19.38
N VAL A 227 19.59 -28.90 -18.80
CA VAL A 227 18.69 -30.03 -18.55
C VAL A 227 17.91 -29.83 -17.24
N PHE A 228 16.67 -29.36 -17.38
CA PHE A 228 15.83 -28.96 -16.24
C PHE A 228 14.50 -29.71 -16.15
N LEU A 229 14.01 -30.32 -17.24
CA LEU A 229 12.73 -31.02 -17.23
C LEU A 229 12.88 -32.45 -16.70
N SER A 230 11.80 -33.02 -16.15
CA SER A 230 11.79 -34.36 -15.54
C SER A 230 12.14 -35.50 -16.51
N ASN A 231 11.99 -35.26 -17.81
CA ASN A 231 12.35 -36.17 -18.91
C ASN A 231 13.81 -35.99 -19.37
N SER A 232 14.63 -35.25 -18.63
CA SER A 232 16.03 -34.94 -18.98
C SER A 232 16.20 -34.18 -20.31
N THR A 233 15.19 -33.40 -20.75
CA THR A 233 15.33 -32.50 -21.91
C THR A 233 15.73 -31.09 -21.50
N PRO A 234 16.38 -30.33 -22.39
CA PRO A 234 16.67 -28.93 -22.14
C PRO A 234 15.39 -28.09 -22.03
N MET A 235 15.48 -27.01 -21.27
CA MET A 235 14.38 -26.05 -21.12
C MET A 235 14.20 -25.22 -22.39
N ASP A 236 13.01 -25.27 -22.98
CA ASP A 236 12.65 -24.43 -24.12
C ASP A 236 12.17 -23.04 -23.66
N THR A 237 12.03 -22.11 -24.61
CA THR A 237 11.60 -20.73 -24.33
C THR A 237 10.25 -20.67 -23.63
N ALA A 238 9.35 -21.61 -23.94
CA ALA A 238 8.02 -21.68 -23.37
C ALA A 238 8.07 -22.12 -21.89
N ALA A 239 8.83 -23.16 -21.57
CA ALA A 239 9.09 -23.57 -20.20
C ALA A 239 9.78 -22.46 -19.40
N PHE A 240 10.75 -21.77 -20.00
CA PHE A 240 11.45 -20.65 -19.39
C PHE A 240 10.48 -19.53 -19.01
N GLY A 241 9.62 -19.10 -19.94
CA GLY A 241 8.63 -18.06 -19.67
C GLY A 241 7.64 -18.43 -18.56
N VAL A 242 7.18 -19.68 -18.50
CA VAL A 242 6.29 -20.17 -17.44
C VAL A 242 7.01 -20.23 -16.08
N THR A 243 8.30 -20.53 -16.07
CA THR A 243 9.11 -20.58 -14.83
C THR A 243 9.38 -19.19 -14.27
N VAL A 244 9.75 -18.24 -15.13
CA VAL A 244 9.87 -16.83 -14.75
C VAL A 244 8.54 -16.33 -14.18
N LEU A 245 7.42 -16.64 -14.84
CA LEU A 245 6.09 -16.25 -14.39
C LEU A 245 5.71 -16.85 -13.02
N HIS A 246 6.01 -18.14 -12.81
CA HIS A 246 5.79 -18.81 -11.53
C HIS A 246 6.53 -18.10 -10.38
N ASN A 247 7.81 -17.78 -10.61
CA ASN A 247 8.64 -17.07 -9.65
C ASN A 247 8.12 -15.65 -9.38
N ILE A 248 7.66 -14.93 -10.42
CA ILE A 248 7.06 -13.58 -10.26
C ILE A 248 5.85 -13.65 -9.32
N ILE A 249 4.94 -14.60 -9.55
CA ILE A 249 3.74 -14.74 -8.75
C ILE A 249 4.09 -15.03 -7.29
N ILE A 250 5.04 -15.93 -7.03
CA ILE A 250 5.48 -16.20 -5.66
C ILE A 250 6.13 -14.97 -5.02
N VAL A 251 7.06 -14.30 -5.70
CA VAL A 251 7.79 -13.13 -5.16
C VAL A 251 6.84 -11.97 -4.89
N VAL A 252 5.91 -11.67 -5.79
CA VAL A 252 4.97 -10.57 -5.63
C VAL A 252 4.02 -10.81 -4.45
N ASN A 253 3.41 -12.00 -4.36
CA ASN A 253 2.54 -12.38 -3.25
C ASN A 253 3.29 -12.41 -1.91
N LEU A 254 4.47 -13.03 -1.87
CA LEU A 254 5.29 -13.07 -0.65
C LEU A 254 5.74 -11.67 -0.21
N LYS A 255 6.01 -10.76 -1.14
CA LYS A 255 6.35 -9.36 -0.82
C LYS A 255 5.20 -8.67 -0.09
N LEU A 256 3.96 -8.89 -0.53
CA LEU A 256 2.78 -8.34 0.14
C LEU A 256 2.60 -8.95 1.53
N ALA A 257 2.73 -10.28 1.65
CA ALA A 257 2.63 -10.98 2.94
C ALA A 257 3.68 -10.48 3.96
N ILE A 258 4.92 -10.23 3.53
CA ILE A 258 5.99 -9.67 4.39
C ILE A 258 5.73 -8.22 4.79
N HIS A 259 5.03 -7.46 3.94
CA HIS A 259 4.67 -6.07 4.20
C HIS A 259 3.47 -5.96 5.15
N SER A 260 2.52 -6.89 5.09
CA SER A 260 1.35 -6.95 5.97
C SER A 260 1.74 -7.16 7.44
N SER A 261 1.14 -6.35 8.31
CA SER A 261 1.26 -6.47 9.76
C SER A 261 0.11 -7.26 10.37
N TYR A 262 -1.04 -7.33 9.68
CA TYR A 262 -2.26 -7.96 10.19
C TYR A 262 -2.78 -9.09 9.29
N TRP A 263 -2.42 -10.31 9.66
CA TRP A 263 -2.74 -11.52 8.89
C TRP A 263 -4.15 -12.02 9.23
N THR A 264 -5.15 -11.48 8.54
CA THR A 264 -6.53 -11.99 8.62
C THR A 264 -6.67 -13.32 7.88
N GLN A 265 -7.63 -14.15 8.31
CA GLN A 265 -7.97 -15.39 7.61
C GLN A 265 -8.29 -15.15 6.13
N LEU A 266 -9.05 -14.10 5.84
CA LEU A 266 -9.41 -13.71 4.47
C LEU A 266 -8.18 -13.34 3.63
N PHE A 267 -7.23 -12.59 4.19
CA PHE A 267 -5.98 -12.26 3.52
C PHE A 267 -5.15 -13.53 3.24
N VAL A 268 -4.95 -14.39 4.24
CA VAL A 268 -4.19 -15.64 4.06
C VAL A 268 -4.85 -16.56 3.02
N ILE A 269 -6.18 -16.69 3.04
CA ILE A 269 -6.91 -17.45 2.04
C ILE A 269 -6.71 -16.84 0.65
N SER A 270 -6.78 -15.51 0.52
CA SER A 270 -6.55 -14.86 -0.78
C SER A 270 -5.16 -15.11 -1.35
N GLU A 271 -4.11 -15.10 -0.51
CA GLU A 271 -2.73 -15.40 -0.91
C GLU A 271 -2.61 -16.83 -1.44
N ILE A 272 -3.16 -17.80 -0.70
CA ILE A 272 -3.21 -19.22 -1.09
C ILE A 272 -3.98 -19.37 -2.42
N VAL A 273 -5.18 -18.79 -2.52
CA VAL A 273 -5.99 -18.85 -3.74
C VAL A 273 -5.24 -18.25 -4.93
N SER A 274 -4.52 -17.14 -4.75
CA SER A 274 -3.72 -16.52 -5.81
C SER A 274 -2.67 -17.48 -6.37
N ILE A 275 -1.88 -18.12 -5.50
CA ILE A 275 -0.81 -19.04 -5.90
C ILE A 275 -1.40 -20.31 -6.53
N PHE A 276 -2.39 -20.93 -5.88
CA PHE A 276 -3.01 -22.16 -6.40
C PHE A 276 -3.80 -21.93 -7.68
N SER A 277 -4.44 -20.77 -7.85
CA SER A 277 -5.15 -20.44 -9.10
C SER A 277 -4.21 -20.43 -10.29
N PHE A 278 -2.98 -19.91 -10.13
CA PHE A 278 -1.96 -19.98 -11.17
C PHE A 278 -1.55 -21.43 -11.46
N ILE A 279 -1.21 -22.21 -10.43
CA ILE A 279 -0.78 -23.60 -10.58
C ILE A 279 -1.86 -24.43 -11.30
N ILE A 280 -3.11 -24.34 -10.83
CA ILE A 280 -4.25 -25.06 -11.41
C ILE A 280 -4.50 -24.59 -12.84
N PHE A 281 -4.55 -23.27 -13.08
CA PHE A 281 -4.76 -22.73 -14.41
C PHE A 281 -3.68 -23.20 -15.38
N SER A 282 -2.39 -23.06 -15.02
CA SER A 282 -1.29 -23.53 -15.85
C SER A 282 -1.35 -25.03 -16.10
N TYR A 283 -1.66 -25.84 -15.09
CA TYR A 283 -1.79 -27.29 -15.26
C TYR A 283 -2.91 -27.67 -16.22
N VAL A 284 -4.09 -27.08 -16.04
CA VAL A 284 -5.29 -27.36 -16.86
C VAL A 284 -5.12 -26.82 -18.28
N TYR A 285 -4.64 -25.58 -18.42
CA TYR A 285 -4.47 -24.92 -19.72
C TYR A 285 -3.48 -25.67 -20.63
N ASN A 286 -2.35 -26.12 -20.06
CA ASN A 286 -1.35 -26.91 -20.80
C ASN A 286 -1.86 -28.30 -21.22
N LYS A 287 -2.95 -28.81 -20.62
CA LYS A 287 -3.60 -30.09 -20.97
C LYS A 287 -4.80 -29.94 -21.91
N ILE A 288 -5.61 -28.90 -21.77
CA ILE A 288 -6.86 -28.76 -22.55
C ILE A 288 -6.60 -28.21 -23.96
N PHE A 289 -5.64 -27.28 -24.10
CA PHE A 289 -5.43 -26.55 -25.37
C PHE A 289 -4.84 -27.41 -26.51
N ILE A 290 -4.60 -28.70 -26.26
CA ILE A 290 -4.25 -29.76 -27.23
C ILE A 290 -5.24 -29.80 -28.41
N VAL A 291 -6.52 -29.57 -28.15
CA VAL A 291 -7.59 -29.89 -29.13
C VAL A 291 -7.74 -28.83 -30.22
N THR A 292 -7.24 -27.60 -30.00
CA THR A 292 -7.60 -26.46 -30.86
C THR A 292 -6.43 -25.85 -31.61
N THR A 293 -5.18 -25.91 -31.12
CA THR A 293 -4.07 -25.21 -31.79
C THR A 293 -2.73 -25.87 -31.47
N ARG A 294 -1.97 -26.30 -32.49
CA ARG A 294 -0.62 -26.89 -32.37
C ARG A 294 0.39 -25.86 -31.84
N GLN A 295 0.33 -25.52 -30.55
CA GLN A 295 1.28 -24.60 -29.89
C GLN A 295 2.26 -25.34 -28.98
N SER A 296 3.43 -24.73 -28.80
CA SER A 296 4.65 -25.22 -28.13
C SER A 296 4.55 -25.42 -26.61
N LEU A 297 3.37 -25.31 -25.99
CA LEU A 297 3.18 -25.46 -24.54
C LEU A 297 2.70 -26.85 -24.12
N TYR A 298 2.71 -27.83 -25.02
CA TYR A 298 2.21 -29.17 -24.72
C TYR A 298 2.93 -29.78 -23.52
N TYR A 299 2.18 -30.03 -22.45
CA TYR A 299 2.66 -30.74 -21.25
C TYR A 299 3.82 -30.05 -20.50
N VAL A 300 4.23 -28.84 -20.90
CA VAL A 300 5.40 -28.12 -20.37
C VAL A 300 5.29 -27.91 -18.87
N TYR A 301 4.16 -27.37 -18.39
CA TYR A 301 4.00 -27.14 -16.95
C TYR A 301 3.89 -28.44 -16.13
N SER A 302 3.39 -29.52 -16.72
CA SER A 302 3.34 -30.83 -16.06
C SER A 302 4.74 -31.41 -15.85
N LEU A 303 5.64 -31.23 -16.82
CA LEU A 303 7.05 -31.62 -16.69
C LEU A 303 7.82 -30.75 -15.70
N LEU A 304 7.49 -29.46 -15.62
CA LEU A 304 8.12 -28.52 -14.69
C LEU A 304 7.77 -28.84 -13.23
N ILE A 305 6.49 -29.03 -12.89
CA ILE A 305 6.08 -29.31 -11.50
C ILE A 305 6.66 -30.63 -10.98
N VAL A 306 6.85 -31.62 -11.84
CA VAL A 306 7.44 -32.91 -11.43
C VAL A 306 8.95 -32.81 -11.22
N SER A 307 9.61 -31.83 -11.85
CA SER A 307 11.07 -31.68 -11.78
C SER A 307 11.51 -31.08 -10.44
N PRO A 308 12.39 -31.75 -9.67
CA PRO A 308 12.98 -31.18 -8.46
C PRO A 308 13.84 -29.94 -8.74
N ASN A 309 14.51 -29.90 -9.90
CA ASN A 309 15.37 -28.78 -10.30
C ASN A 309 14.58 -27.48 -10.46
N PHE A 310 13.33 -27.57 -10.92
CA PHE A 310 12.42 -26.42 -11.02
C PHE A 310 12.10 -25.82 -9.65
N TRP A 311 11.76 -26.66 -8.66
CA TRP A 311 11.47 -26.19 -7.30
C TRP A 311 12.70 -25.61 -6.60
N LEU A 312 13.87 -26.23 -6.78
CA LEU A 312 15.13 -25.70 -6.25
C LEU A 312 15.45 -24.33 -6.86
N LEU A 313 15.29 -24.19 -8.18
CA LEU A 313 15.48 -22.92 -8.89
C LEU A 313 14.50 -21.84 -8.41
N SER A 314 13.24 -22.21 -8.21
CA SER A 314 12.22 -21.30 -7.68
C SER A 314 12.57 -20.83 -6.27
N LEU A 315 12.92 -21.76 -5.38
CA LEU A 315 13.35 -21.45 -4.02
C LEU A 315 14.57 -20.53 -4.01
N LEU A 316 15.59 -20.84 -4.82
CA LEU A 316 16.80 -20.02 -4.94
C LEU A 316 16.47 -18.60 -5.41
N SER A 317 15.63 -18.47 -6.43
CA SER A 317 15.21 -17.17 -6.97
C SER A 317 14.46 -16.34 -5.92
N VAL A 318 13.57 -16.97 -5.14
CA VAL A 318 12.84 -16.32 -4.06
C VAL A 318 13.79 -15.85 -2.96
N VAL A 319 14.68 -16.73 -2.48
CA VAL A 319 15.65 -16.39 -1.42
C VAL A 319 16.51 -15.20 -1.85
N ILE A 320 17.11 -15.24 -3.05
CA ILE A 320 17.96 -14.16 -3.55
C ILE A 320 17.18 -12.85 -3.69
N SER A 321 15.92 -12.92 -4.14
CA SER A 321 15.07 -11.72 -4.32
C SER A 321 14.91 -10.97 -3.00
N PHE A 322 14.61 -11.68 -1.91
CA PHE A 322 14.32 -11.07 -0.61
C PHE A 322 15.54 -10.77 0.27
N LEU A 323 16.76 -11.19 -0.11
CA LEU A 323 17.96 -10.92 0.68
C LEU A 323 18.15 -9.41 0.97
N PRO A 324 18.10 -8.49 -0.02
CA PRO A 324 18.27 -7.07 0.26
C PRO A 324 17.13 -6.49 1.09
N ASP A 325 15.89 -6.94 0.86
CA ASP A 325 14.72 -6.49 1.63
C ASP A 325 14.87 -6.79 3.12
N ILE A 326 15.32 -8.01 3.46
CA ILE A 326 15.52 -8.43 4.84
C ILE A 326 16.68 -7.65 5.46
N ILE A 327 17.80 -7.50 4.75
CA ILE A 327 18.97 -6.75 5.23
C ILE A 327 18.58 -5.29 5.53
N LEU A 328 17.90 -4.62 4.61
CA LEU A 328 17.46 -3.23 4.79
C LEU A 328 16.50 -3.08 5.98
N LYS A 329 15.53 -3.99 6.12
CA LYS A 329 14.58 -3.97 7.24
C LYS A 329 15.29 -4.17 8.58
N VAL A 330 16.28 -5.07 8.64
CA VAL A 330 17.10 -5.29 9.84
C VAL A 330 17.95 -4.06 10.16
N LEU A 331 18.62 -3.47 9.17
CA LEU A 331 19.46 -2.27 9.36
C LEU A 331 18.64 -1.06 9.83
N GLN A 332 17.46 -0.84 9.24
CA GLN A 332 16.55 0.23 9.65
C GLN A 332 16.07 0.03 11.08
N ASN A 333 15.67 -1.19 11.45
CA ASN A 333 15.25 -1.52 12.81
C ASN A 333 16.37 -1.34 13.83
N GLN A 334 17.61 -1.68 13.47
CA GLN A 334 18.77 -1.45 14.34
C GLN A 334 19.07 0.04 14.49
N ARG A 335 19.03 0.82 13.40
CA ARG A 335 19.24 2.27 13.44
C ARG A 335 18.16 2.96 14.28
N PHE A 336 16.90 2.55 14.14
CA PHE A 336 15.79 3.07 14.93
C PHE A 336 15.94 2.73 16.42
N ARG A 337 16.33 1.49 16.76
CA ARG A 337 16.65 1.11 18.16
C ARG A 337 17.82 1.93 18.74
N ARG A 338 18.83 2.28 17.94
CA ARG A 338 19.94 3.14 18.38
C ARG A 338 19.53 4.60 18.60
N LEU A 339 18.59 5.10 17.78
CA LEU A 339 18.08 6.48 17.87
C LEU A 339 17.00 6.65 18.95
N GLN A 340 16.32 5.57 19.36
CA GLN A 340 15.35 5.54 20.46
C GLN A 340 15.97 5.29 21.85
N LEU A 341 17.27 5.56 22.05
CA LEU A 341 17.83 5.72 23.40
C LEU A 341 17.82 7.21 23.80
N PRO A 342 16.73 7.75 24.37
CA PRO A 342 16.82 8.97 25.16
C PRO A 342 17.61 8.68 26.46
N SER A 343 18.51 9.59 26.80
CA SER A 343 19.51 9.55 27.87
C SER A 343 18.98 9.50 29.32
N TRP A 344 17.72 9.13 29.55
CA TRP A 344 17.05 9.24 30.86
C TRP A 344 16.46 7.93 31.40
N LEU A 345 16.80 6.77 30.84
CA LEU A 345 16.42 5.47 31.43
C LEU A 345 17.65 4.82 32.10
N PRO A 346 17.59 4.50 33.41
CA PRO A 346 18.67 3.76 34.05
C PRO A 346 18.76 2.38 33.41
N THR A 347 19.92 2.10 32.84
CA THR A 347 20.32 0.78 32.35
C THR A 347 20.24 -0.23 33.49
N ARG A 348 19.16 -1.03 33.54
CA ARG A 348 19.10 -2.21 34.40
C ARG A 348 19.03 -3.50 33.58
N ARG A 349 20.22 -4.10 33.52
CA ARG A 349 20.58 -5.53 33.58
C ARG A 349 19.67 -6.55 32.87
N LYS A 350 20.32 -7.22 31.91
CA LYS A 350 20.11 -8.61 31.47
C LYS A 350 19.26 -9.46 32.43
N GLY A 351 18.25 -10.13 31.88
CA GLY A 351 17.76 -11.41 32.41
C GLY A 351 16.25 -11.49 32.58
N VAL A 352 15.70 -12.54 31.94
CA VAL A 352 14.43 -13.23 32.27
C VAL A 352 13.15 -12.68 31.61
N PHE A 353 12.72 -13.43 30.60
CA PHE A 353 11.34 -13.51 30.11
C PHE A 353 10.39 -13.86 31.26
N VAL A 354 9.38 -13.03 31.50
CA VAL A 354 8.11 -13.47 32.12
C VAL A 354 6.97 -12.69 31.46
N LEU A 355 6.13 -13.41 30.72
CA LEU A 355 4.79 -12.96 30.32
C LEU A 355 3.86 -13.00 31.54
N PRO A 356 3.09 -11.93 31.86
CA PRO A 356 1.93 -12.08 32.70
C PRO A 356 0.68 -12.26 31.84
N THR A 357 0.16 -13.48 31.85
CA THR A 357 -1.25 -13.78 31.63
C THR A 357 -2.10 -12.98 32.61
N LEU A 358 -3.12 -12.26 32.12
CA LEU A 358 -4.21 -11.77 32.96
C LEU A 358 -5.53 -12.35 32.46
N ARG A 359 -5.91 -13.45 33.12
CA ARG A 359 -7.29 -13.89 33.31
C ARG A 359 -8.01 -12.87 34.20
N GLY A 360 -9.25 -12.56 33.83
CA GLY A 360 -10.36 -12.41 34.78
C GLY A 360 -10.53 -11.05 35.46
N ALA A 361 -11.48 -10.27 34.96
CA ALA A 361 -12.40 -9.51 35.82
C ALA A 361 -13.71 -9.24 35.06
N LYS A 362 -14.74 -9.98 35.46
CA LYS A 362 -16.17 -9.62 35.42
C LYS A 362 -16.67 -9.81 36.86
N PRO A 363 -17.78 -9.21 37.29
CA PRO A 363 -18.94 -8.74 36.51
C PRO A 363 -18.85 -7.30 36.01
#